data_AF-H9GQA9-F1
#
_entry.id   AF-H9GQA9-F1
#
_cell.length_a   1.000
_cell.length_b   1.000
_cell.length_c   1.000
_cell.angle_alpha   90.00
_cell.angle_beta   90.00
_cell.angle_gamma   90.00
#
_symmetry.space_group_name_H-M   'P 1'
#
loop_
_entity.id
_entity.type
_entity.pdbx_description
1 polymer ?
#
loop_
_entity_poly.entity_id
_entity_poly.type
_entity_poly.pdbx_seq_one_letter_code
_entity_poly.pdbx_strand_id
1 'polypeptide(L)'
;MEKTYSLTAHYDEFQEVKYVSKYSSSGTLPNGFNLQLGTTGTKKKHCGLPRWSRREICLLSGLVFAAGLCVILGCILVLKYLALEQDAYCLEGCQERKAFTKASRFIATNIDPTIDPCKDFYSFACGGWLRRHAIPEDKLIYGIIAAIGEQNEEKLQQLLLQPVRRAYPASAERKVKEFFRSCLDMAEIDRQGPRPMLEVIEDCGGWDMLLYKTQGVYSTAVFFSLTVNLDDKNSSRYVIRNMWVTLLLCLAIGRSVHNGYPGC
;
A
#
# COMPACT_ATOMS: atom_id res chain seq x y z
N MET A 1 3.75 -1.45 48.89
CA MET A 1 5.12 -1.74 48.40
C MET A 1 4.94 -2.31 47.01
N GLU A 2 5.39 -1.77 45.89
CA GLU A 2 6.24 -0.67 45.40
C GLU A 2 5.83 -0.53 43.89
N LYS A 3 5.93 0.57 43.14
CA LYS A 3 6.34 1.96 43.29
C LYS A 3 5.73 2.71 42.07
N THR A 4 5.38 3.96 42.29
CA THR A 4 4.77 4.90 41.33
C THR A 4 5.82 5.84 40.75
N TYR A 5 5.86 6.03 39.43
CA TYR A 5 6.44 7.19 38.72
C TYR A 5 5.87 7.17 37.27
N SER A 6 5.08 8.12 36.70
CA SER A 6 5.06 9.60 36.70
C SER A 6 6.37 10.17 36.13
N LEU A 7 6.47 11.04 35.11
CA LEU A 7 5.58 12.02 34.49
C LEU A 7 6.29 12.56 33.19
N THR A 8 5.52 13.06 32.22
CA THR A 8 5.81 14.17 31.26
C THR A 8 7.14 14.29 30.48
N ALA A 9 7.02 14.40 29.14
CA ALA A 9 7.59 15.47 28.28
C ALA A 9 7.11 15.22 26.83
N HIS A 10 6.23 16.02 26.19
CA HIS A 10 6.35 17.41 25.71
C HIS A 10 6.90 17.50 24.26
N TYR A 11 5.98 17.77 23.30
CA TYR A 11 6.10 18.46 21.98
C TYR A 11 7.21 18.00 21.00
N ASP A 12 7.25 18.22 19.68
CA ASP A 12 6.47 18.89 18.63
C ASP A 12 6.94 18.18 17.32
N GLU A 13 6.11 17.93 16.32
CA GLU A 13 5.81 18.81 15.16
C GLU A 13 7.02 19.24 14.29
N PHE A 14 6.76 19.24 12.98
CA PHE A 14 7.47 19.87 11.86
C PHE A 14 8.41 19.04 10.95
N GLN A 15 7.82 18.77 9.77
CA GLN A 15 8.27 19.19 8.43
C GLN A 15 9.27 18.35 7.63
N GLU A 16 8.83 18.16 6.39
CA GLU A 16 9.57 17.79 5.18
C GLU A 16 10.84 18.63 4.99
N VAL A 17 11.83 18.10 4.27
CA VAL A 17 12.32 18.63 2.98
C VAL A 17 13.58 17.88 2.51
N LYS A 18 13.50 17.43 1.26
CA LYS A 18 14.55 17.16 0.25
C LYS A 18 16.02 17.14 0.70
N TYR A 19 16.68 16.00 0.47
CA TYR A 19 18.12 15.97 0.20
C TYR A 19 18.39 16.09 -1.31
N VAL A 20 18.99 17.22 -1.69
CA VAL A 20 19.68 17.44 -2.97
C VAL A 20 21.16 17.10 -2.76
N SER A 21 21.71 16.37 -3.72
CA SER A 21 23.14 16.04 -3.86
C SER A 21 24.02 17.28 -3.95
N LYS A 22 25.18 17.26 -3.27
CA LYS A 22 26.45 17.80 -3.80
C LYS A 22 27.65 17.33 -2.96
N TYR A 23 28.54 16.61 -3.64
CA TYR A 23 29.92 16.33 -3.23
C TYR A 23 30.77 17.61 -3.32
N SER A 24 31.50 17.94 -2.25
CA SER A 24 32.86 18.49 -2.30
C SER A 24 33.45 18.54 -0.88
N SER A 25 34.61 17.92 -0.63
CA SER A 25 35.36 18.12 0.60
C SER A 25 36.79 18.59 0.27
N SER A 26 37.18 19.68 0.92
CA SER A 26 38.55 20.18 1.04
C SER A 26 38.72 20.74 2.46
N GLY A 27 39.90 20.51 3.06
CA GLY A 27 40.44 21.12 4.29
C GLY A 27 40.03 20.43 5.60
N THR A 28 40.88 19.69 6.32
CA THR A 28 42.05 20.02 7.20
C THR A 28 41.76 20.55 8.61
N LEU A 29 42.60 20.06 9.54
CA LEU A 29 42.96 20.51 10.91
C LEU A 29 42.36 19.69 12.09
N PRO A 30 42.98 19.68 13.29
CA PRO A 30 44.04 18.74 13.67
C PRO A 30 43.86 18.21 15.13
N ASN A 31 44.82 17.44 15.65
CA ASN A 31 45.28 17.37 17.06
C ASN A 31 46.38 16.28 17.10
N GLY A 32 47.58 16.44 17.65
CA GLY A 32 48.03 17.36 18.69
C GLY A 32 48.30 16.58 19.98
N PHE A 33 49.39 15.81 20.04
CA PHE A 33 49.98 15.35 21.31
C PHE A 33 51.51 15.25 21.20
N ASN A 34 52.18 15.99 22.08
CA ASN A 34 53.62 15.98 22.31
C ASN A 34 53.95 14.97 23.42
N LEU A 35 55.01 14.20 23.24
CA LEU A 35 55.75 13.59 24.34
C LEU A 35 57.24 13.78 24.07
N GLN A 36 57.87 14.68 24.84
CA GLN A 36 59.32 14.78 24.96
C GLN A 36 59.79 13.89 26.11
N LEU A 37 60.78 13.05 25.86
CA LEU A 37 61.68 12.53 26.90
C LEU A 37 63.12 12.63 26.41
N GLY A 38 63.97 13.22 27.26
CA GLY A 38 65.28 13.74 26.91
C GLY A 38 66.43 12.72 26.86
N THR A 39 67.37 13.06 25.96
CA THR A 39 68.84 12.99 26.04
C THR A 39 69.54 11.73 26.59
N THR A 40 70.40 11.14 25.76
CA THR A 40 71.87 11.09 25.97
C THR A 40 72.57 10.66 24.67
N GLY A 41 73.68 11.33 24.34
CA GLY A 41 74.49 11.01 23.17
C GLY A 41 75.47 9.87 23.41
N THR A 42 75.64 8.98 22.42
CA THR A 42 76.87 8.21 22.22
C THR A 42 77.16 8.06 20.72
N LYS A 43 78.44 8.07 20.38
CA LYS A 43 79.01 8.13 19.03
C LYS A 43 79.01 6.76 18.32
N LYS A 44 78.97 6.82 16.98
CA LYS A 44 79.45 5.85 15.95
C LYS A 44 78.63 4.56 15.74
N LYS A 45 78.12 4.37 14.52
CA LYS A 45 78.79 3.72 13.35
C LYS A 45 77.75 3.63 12.21
N HIS A 46 78.05 4.17 11.04
CA HIS A 46 77.29 3.87 9.83
C HIS A 46 77.48 2.39 9.48
N CYS A 47 76.47 1.56 9.70
CA CYS A 47 76.32 0.28 9.02
C CYS A 47 75.66 0.54 7.66
N GLY A 48 76.34 0.16 6.59
CA GLY A 48 75.85 0.30 5.23
C GLY A 48 74.56 -0.49 5.04
N LEU A 49 73.51 0.20 4.61
CA LEU A 49 72.34 -0.44 4.01
C LEU A 49 72.76 -1.00 2.64
N PRO A 50 72.33 -2.22 2.26
CA PRO A 50 72.59 -2.74 0.92
C PRO A 50 72.02 -1.77 -0.11
N ARG A 51 72.80 -1.43 -1.14
CA ARG A 51 72.37 -0.53 -2.21
C ARG A 51 71.50 -1.32 -3.19
N TRP A 52 70.21 -1.42 -2.87
CA TRP A 52 69.21 -2.11 -3.69
C TRP A 52 69.21 -1.56 -5.11
N SER A 53 69.12 -2.45 -6.10
CA SER A 53 69.01 -2.04 -7.51
C SER A 53 67.68 -1.32 -7.72
N ARG A 54 67.66 -0.31 -8.60
CA ARG A 54 66.44 0.47 -8.93
C ARG A 54 65.25 -0.43 -9.31
N ARG A 55 65.55 -1.62 -9.85
CA ARG A 55 64.57 -2.66 -10.22
C ARG A 55 63.93 -3.31 -9.00
N GLU A 56 64.70 -3.61 -7.96
CA GLU A 56 64.20 -4.27 -6.75
C GLU A 56 63.36 -3.32 -5.88
N ILE A 57 63.73 -2.04 -5.83
CA ILE A 57 62.92 -1.00 -5.16
C ILE A 57 61.57 -0.85 -5.87
N CYS A 58 61.54 -0.85 -7.21
CA CYS A 58 60.29 -0.79 -7.97
C CYS A 58 59.41 -2.03 -7.71
N LEU A 59 59.99 -3.23 -7.69
CA LEU A 59 59.25 -4.47 -7.43
C LEU A 59 58.69 -4.53 -6.01
N LEU A 60 59.47 -4.15 -5.00
CA LEU A 60 59.00 -4.09 -3.61
C LEU A 60 57.91 -3.01 -3.43
N SER A 61 58.06 -1.85 -4.06
CA SER A 61 57.01 -0.81 -4.02
C SER A 61 55.70 -1.27 -4.68
N GLY A 62 55.79 -2.01 -5.80
CA GLY A 62 54.64 -2.58 -6.49
C GLY A 62 53.94 -3.67 -5.66
N LEU A 63 54.70 -4.53 -4.98
CA LEU A 63 54.15 -5.55 -4.08
C LEU A 63 53.44 -4.94 -2.88
N VAL A 64 54.01 -3.89 -2.28
CA VAL A 64 53.38 -3.17 -1.15
C VAL A 64 52.09 -2.49 -1.60
N PHE A 65 52.07 -1.90 -2.79
CA PHE A 65 50.86 -1.28 -3.34
C PHE A 65 49.77 -2.32 -3.66
N ALA A 66 50.15 -3.46 -4.26
CA ALA A 66 49.22 -4.56 -4.55
C ALA A 66 48.64 -5.17 -3.26
N ALA A 67 49.47 -5.38 -2.23
CA ALA A 67 49.01 -5.84 -0.92
C ALA A 67 48.06 -4.81 -0.27
N GLY A 68 48.38 -3.52 -0.35
CA GLY A 68 47.51 -2.44 0.12
C GLY A 68 46.16 -2.43 -0.58
N LEU A 69 46.12 -2.59 -1.91
CA LEU A 69 44.88 -2.69 -2.69
C LEU A 69 44.05 -3.92 -2.29
N CYS A 70 44.68 -5.07 -2.10
CA CYS A 70 43.99 -6.27 -1.64
C CYS A 70 43.38 -6.11 -0.24
N VAL A 71 44.08 -5.44 0.68
CA VAL A 71 43.54 -5.12 2.01
C VAL A 71 42.37 -4.16 1.91
N ILE A 72 42.46 -3.12 1.08
CA ILE A 72 41.37 -2.15 0.88
C ILE A 72 40.14 -2.84 0.28
N LEU A 73 40.32 -3.68 -0.75
CA LEU A 73 39.23 -4.45 -1.35
C LEU A 73 38.61 -5.45 -0.36
N GLY A 74 39.44 -6.11 0.45
CA GLY A 74 38.99 -6.97 1.54
C GLY A 74 38.17 -6.21 2.57
N CYS A 75 38.64 -5.04 3.02
CA CYS A 75 37.91 -4.17 3.93
C CYS A 75 36.58 -3.68 3.33
N ILE A 76 36.56 -3.31 2.05
CA ILE A 76 35.31 -2.90 1.37
C ILE A 76 34.33 -4.07 1.28
N LEU A 77 34.80 -5.28 0.97
CA LEU A 77 33.95 -6.48 0.92
C LEU A 77 33.42 -6.86 2.30
N VAL A 78 34.24 -6.78 3.35
CA VAL A 78 33.80 -7.02 4.74
C VAL A 78 32.81 -5.95 5.18
N LEU A 79 33.04 -4.66 4.88
CA LEU A 79 32.10 -3.60 5.18
C LEU A 79 30.78 -3.77 4.42
N LYS A 80 30.81 -4.25 3.17
CA LYS A 80 29.60 -4.58 2.40
C LYS A 80 28.87 -5.78 2.97
N TYR A 81 29.59 -6.79 3.45
CA TYR A 81 29.00 -7.98 4.08
C TYR A 81 28.33 -7.63 5.42
N LEU A 82 29.02 -6.86 6.28
CA LEU A 82 28.47 -6.38 7.55
C LEU A 82 27.28 -5.43 7.35
N ALA A 83 27.32 -4.56 6.32
CA ALA A 83 26.19 -3.69 6.00
C ALA A 83 24.94 -4.48 5.55
N LEU A 84 25.12 -5.56 4.75
CA LEU A 84 24.03 -6.44 4.33
C LEU A 84 23.38 -7.19 5.51
N GLU A 85 24.19 -7.60 6.50
CA GLU A 85 23.69 -8.24 7.73
C GLU A 85 22.94 -7.25 8.64
N GLN A 86 23.42 -6.01 8.75
CA GLN A 86 22.80 -4.96 9.55
C GLN A 86 21.44 -4.51 8.98
N ASP A 87 21.33 -4.41 7.66
CA ASP A 87 20.09 -4.03 6.97
C ASP A 87 18.99 -5.08 7.17
N ALA A 88 19.32 -6.37 7.21
CA ALA A 88 18.35 -7.45 7.42
C ALA A 88 17.79 -7.48 8.86
N TYR A 89 18.65 -7.29 9.87
CA TYR A 89 18.25 -7.31 11.29
C TYR A 89 17.43 -6.07 11.70
N CYS A 90 17.75 -4.89 11.15
CA CYS A 90 16.99 -3.68 11.43
C CYS A 90 15.66 -3.61 10.65
N LEU A 91 15.50 -4.30 9.51
CA LEU A 91 14.27 -4.21 8.71
C LEU A 91 13.07 -4.88 9.41
N GLU A 92 13.28 -6.05 10.01
CA GLU A 92 12.20 -6.85 10.62
C GLU A 92 11.65 -6.17 11.89
N GLY A 93 12.53 -5.76 12.81
CA GLY A 93 12.11 -5.04 14.03
C GLY A 93 11.66 -3.59 13.80
N CYS A 94 12.14 -2.91 12.75
CA CYS A 94 11.72 -1.54 12.42
C CYS A 94 10.33 -1.52 11.77
N GLN A 95 10.01 -2.52 10.95
CA GLN A 95 8.69 -2.63 10.34
C GLN A 95 7.62 -2.92 11.39
N GLU A 96 7.90 -3.82 12.35
CA GLU A 96 7.00 -4.07 13.48
C GLU A 96 6.81 -2.82 14.35
N ARG A 97 7.88 -2.12 14.75
CA ARG A 97 7.75 -0.88 15.55
C ARG A 97 6.95 0.20 14.84
N LYS A 98 7.12 0.36 13.53
CA LYS A 98 6.33 1.30 12.73
C LYS A 98 4.85 0.90 12.70
N ALA A 99 4.56 -0.38 12.50
CA ALA A 99 3.19 -0.89 12.52
C ALA A 99 2.53 -0.67 13.89
N PHE A 100 3.21 -1.02 14.99
CA PHE A 100 2.72 -0.80 16.35
C PHE A 100 2.49 0.68 16.66
N THR A 101 3.42 1.56 16.27
CA THR A 101 3.26 3.01 16.49
C THR A 101 2.09 3.57 15.70
N LYS A 102 1.88 3.11 14.46
CA LYS A 102 0.73 3.52 13.65
C LYS A 102 -0.59 3.03 14.23
N ALA A 103 -0.63 1.77 14.68
CA ALA A 103 -1.80 1.18 15.32
C ALA A 103 -2.13 1.88 16.64
N SER A 104 -1.13 2.14 17.49
CA SER A 104 -1.35 2.82 18.78
C SER A 104 -1.88 4.23 18.56
N ARG A 105 -1.31 4.99 17.60
CA ARG A 105 -1.81 6.32 17.25
C ARG A 105 -3.25 6.27 16.75
N PHE A 106 -3.55 5.33 15.86
CA PHE A 106 -4.91 5.16 15.33
C PHE A 106 -5.92 4.90 16.45
N ILE A 107 -5.62 3.96 17.35
CA ILE A 107 -6.47 3.66 18.51
C ILE A 107 -6.60 4.88 19.42
N ALA A 108 -5.48 5.52 19.78
CA ALA A 108 -5.47 6.68 20.66
C ALA A 108 -6.30 7.85 20.12
N THR A 109 -6.31 8.05 18.80
CA THR A 109 -7.15 9.09 18.20
C THR A 109 -8.64 8.76 18.26
N ASN A 110 -9.03 7.49 18.25
CA ASN A 110 -10.44 7.08 18.17
C ASN A 110 -11.09 6.91 19.55
N ILE A 111 -10.30 6.66 20.60
CA ILE A 111 -10.78 6.55 21.97
C ILE A 111 -11.26 7.91 22.50
N ASP A 112 -12.39 7.89 23.19
CA ASP A 112 -12.93 8.96 24.00
C ASP A 112 -12.78 8.64 25.50
N PRO A 113 -11.73 9.16 26.17
CA PRO A 113 -11.45 8.83 27.57
C PRO A 113 -12.47 9.45 28.56
N THR A 114 -13.39 10.28 28.08
CA THR A 114 -14.43 10.91 28.91
C THR A 114 -15.59 9.96 29.23
N ILE A 115 -15.70 8.85 28.49
CA ILE A 115 -16.77 7.87 28.62
C ILE A 115 -16.28 6.69 29.47
N ASP A 116 -17.12 6.22 30.38
CA ASP A 116 -16.85 5.02 31.17
C ASP A 116 -16.98 3.76 30.28
N PRO A 117 -15.88 3.01 30.04
CA PRO A 117 -15.90 1.84 29.16
C PRO A 117 -16.78 0.70 29.70
N CYS A 118 -17.05 0.66 31.00
CA CYS A 118 -17.92 -0.35 31.60
C CYS A 118 -19.41 -0.07 31.34
N LYS A 119 -19.75 1.15 30.92
CA LYS A 119 -21.14 1.58 30.63
C LYS A 119 -21.44 1.63 29.14
N ASP A 120 -20.54 2.23 28.36
CA ASP A 120 -20.67 2.33 26.90
C ASP A 120 -19.31 2.19 26.24
N PHE A 121 -18.93 0.94 25.97
CA PHE A 121 -17.66 0.62 25.33
C PHE A 121 -17.59 1.14 23.88
N TYR A 122 -18.73 1.27 23.19
CA TYR A 122 -18.74 1.75 21.81
C TYR A 122 -18.40 3.24 21.73
N SER A 123 -19.06 4.06 22.54
CA SER A 123 -18.74 5.50 22.61
C SER A 123 -17.34 5.74 23.16
N PHE A 124 -16.88 4.94 24.13
CA PHE A 124 -15.49 4.99 24.60
C PHE A 124 -14.48 4.64 23.49
N ALA A 125 -14.69 3.57 22.73
CA ALA A 125 -13.69 3.12 21.74
C ALA A 125 -13.75 3.88 20.40
N CYS A 126 -14.94 4.36 20.02
CA CYS A 126 -15.20 4.94 18.70
C CYS A 126 -15.62 6.41 18.74
N GLY A 127 -15.91 6.98 19.91
CA GLY A 127 -16.43 8.36 20.04
C GLY A 127 -15.53 9.42 19.45
N GLY A 128 -14.20 9.23 19.51
CA GLY A 128 -13.25 10.10 18.82
C GLY A 128 -13.38 10.05 17.30
N TRP A 129 -13.65 8.88 16.72
CA TRP A 129 -13.86 8.72 15.29
C TRP A 129 -15.16 9.38 14.82
N LEU A 130 -16.27 9.12 15.54
CA LEU A 130 -17.60 9.66 15.25
C LEU A 130 -17.61 11.20 15.24
N ARG A 131 -16.87 11.84 16.14
CA ARG A 131 -16.76 13.31 16.18
C ARG A 131 -16.03 13.92 14.99
N ARG A 132 -15.12 13.17 14.35
CA ARG A 132 -14.33 13.65 13.21
C ARG A 132 -14.91 13.24 11.85
N HIS A 133 -15.76 12.22 11.81
CA HIS A 133 -16.27 11.64 10.57
C HIS A 133 -17.80 11.66 10.59
N ALA A 134 -18.36 12.79 10.15
CA ALA A 134 -19.78 12.86 9.83
C ALA A 134 -20.09 11.98 8.61
N ILE A 135 -21.34 11.53 8.50
CA ILE A 135 -21.80 10.79 7.33
C ILE A 135 -21.84 11.75 6.13
N PRO A 136 -21.08 11.48 5.05
CA PRO A 136 -21.13 12.28 3.83
C PRO A 136 -22.52 12.24 3.17
N GLU A 137 -22.90 13.29 2.41
CA GLU A 137 -24.21 13.38 1.77
C GLU A 137 -24.50 12.27 0.74
N ASP A 138 -23.44 11.70 0.14
CA ASP A 138 -23.52 10.61 -0.82
C ASP A 138 -23.70 9.23 -0.16
N LYS A 139 -23.77 9.16 1.18
CA LYS A 139 -23.76 7.90 1.93
C LYS A 139 -24.87 7.83 2.97
N LEU A 140 -25.44 6.64 3.11
CA LEU A 140 -26.41 6.35 4.18
C LEU A 140 -25.73 5.88 5.47
N ILE A 141 -24.56 5.26 5.36
CA ILE A 141 -23.80 4.68 6.46
C ILE A 141 -22.32 4.98 6.21
N TYR A 142 -21.63 5.48 7.23
CA TYR A 142 -20.19 5.73 7.14
C TYR A 142 -19.47 5.16 8.37
N GLY A 143 -18.42 4.40 8.11
CA GLY A 143 -17.67 3.65 9.12
C GLY A 143 -16.27 3.32 8.61
N ILE A 144 -15.48 2.63 9.44
CA ILE A 144 -14.09 2.28 9.10
C ILE A 144 -13.98 1.45 7.81
N ILE A 145 -14.89 0.51 7.56
CA ILE A 145 -14.86 -0.30 6.33
C ILE A 145 -15.09 0.57 5.10
N ALA A 146 -16.04 1.52 5.16
CA ALA A 146 -16.29 2.45 4.07
C ALA A 146 -15.08 3.35 3.82
N ALA A 147 -14.47 3.91 4.87
CA ALA A 147 -13.27 4.74 4.75
C ALA A 147 -12.06 3.97 4.16
N ILE A 148 -11.89 2.69 4.53
CA ILE A 148 -10.87 1.83 3.92
C ILE A 148 -11.21 1.55 2.45
N GLY A 149 -12.49 1.35 2.14
CA GLY A 149 -12.99 1.18 0.78
C GLY A 149 -12.62 2.37 -0.11
N GLU A 150 -12.88 3.60 0.35
CA GLU A 150 -12.53 4.84 -0.37
C GLU A 150 -11.02 4.95 -0.62
N GLN A 151 -10.19 4.69 0.40
CA GLN A 151 -8.73 4.69 0.24
C GLN A 151 -8.23 3.64 -0.75
N ASN A 152 -8.90 2.50 -0.83
CA ASN A 152 -8.57 1.45 -1.79
C ASN A 152 -9.04 1.84 -3.20
N GLU A 153 -10.23 2.44 -3.32
CA GLU A 153 -10.77 2.93 -4.59
C GLU A 153 -9.86 4.01 -5.19
N GLU A 154 -9.39 4.97 -4.38
CA GLU A 154 -8.44 5.99 -4.84
C GLU A 154 -7.15 5.37 -5.39
N LYS A 155 -6.58 4.38 -4.69
CA LYS A 155 -5.39 3.66 -5.17
C LYS A 155 -5.67 2.87 -6.44
N LEU A 156 -6.81 2.19 -6.53
CA LEU A 156 -7.21 1.44 -7.71
C LEU A 156 -7.40 2.38 -8.92
N GLN A 157 -8.04 3.53 -8.71
CA GLN A 157 -8.19 4.57 -9.73
C GLN A 157 -6.81 5.04 -10.23
N GLN A 158 -5.88 5.35 -9.33
CA GLN A 158 -4.52 5.72 -9.70
C GLN A 158 -3.82 4.63 -10.52
N LEU A 159 -3.98 3.35 -10.15
CA LEU A 159 -3.39 2.22 -10.88
C LEU A 159 -4.02 2.02 -12.27
N LEU A 160 -5.32 2.26 -12.41
CA LEU A 160 -6.04 2.11 -13.68
C LEU A 160 -5.70 3.25 -14.66
N LEU A 161 -5.44 4.46 -14.15
CA LEU A 161 -5.04 5.61 -14.97
C LEU A 161 -3.61 5.51 -15.48
N GLN A 162 -2.73 4.77 -14.81
CA GLN A 162 -1.36 4.53 -15.27
C GLN A 162 -1.31 3.81 -16.63
N PRO A 163 -0.27 4.06 -17.46
CA PRO A 163 -0.10 3.37 -18.73
C PRO A 163 -0.01 1.85 -18.55
N VAL A 164 -0.42 1.11 -19.58
CA VAL A 164 -0.31 -0.36 -19.58
C VAL A 164 1.17 -0.73 -19.55
N ARG A 165 1.60 -1.45 -18.50
CA ARG A 165 3.01 -1.86 -18.38
C ARG A 165 3.29 -3.11 -19.21
N ARG A 166 2.32 -4.03 -19.28
CA ARG A 166 2.41 -5.25 -20.09
C ARG A 166 1.80 -5.04 -21.47
N ALA A 167 2.65 -4.73 -22.45
CA ALA A 167 2.26 -4.40 -23.83
C ALA A 167 1.65 -5.57 -24.64
N TYR A 168 1.40 -6.74 -24.05
CA TYR A 168 0.74 -7.84 -24.74
C TYR A 168 -0.70 -7.46 -25.13
N PRO A 169 -1.13 -7.61 -26.40
CA PRO A 169 -2.43 -7.13 -26.89
C PRO A 169 -3.65 -7.70 -26.15
N ALA A 170 -3.58 -8.94 -25.68
CA ALA A 170 -4.67 -9.60 -24.93
C ALA A 170 -4.44 -9.62 -23.41
N SER A 171 -3.61 -8.72 -22.87
CA SER A 171 -3.35 -8.69 -21.43
C SER A 171 -4.60 -8.30 -20.63
N ALA A 172 -4.81 -8.95 -19.48
CA ALA A 172 -5.88 -8.59 -18.55
C ALA A 172 -5.74 -7.12 -18.07
N GLU A 173 -4.51 -6.65 -17.90
CA GLU A 173 -4.20 -5.26 -17.55
C GLU A 173 -4.74 -4.27 -18.59
N ARG A 174 -4.58 -4.58 -19.88
CA ARG A 174 -5.10 -3.72 -20.95
C ARG A 174 -6.62 -3.69 -20.93
N LYS A 175 -7.27 -4.86 -20.89
CA LYS A 175 -8.74 -4.98 -20.91
C LYS A 175 -9.39 -4.20 -19.78
N VAL A 176 -8.91 -4.36 -18.54
CA VAL A 176 -9.49 -3.65 -17.39
C VAL A 176 -9.29 -2.13 -17.46
N LYS A 177 -8.14 -1.66 -17.97
CA LYS A 177 -7.85 -0.24 -18.13
C LYS A 177 -8.65 0.40 -19.27
N GLU A 178 -8.82 -0.29 -20.39
CA GLU A 178 -9.67 0.15 -21.50
C GLU A 178 -11.14 0.20 -21.09
N PHE A 179 -11.63 -0.84 -20.41
CA PHE A 179 -12.98 -0.88 -19.83
C PHE A 179 -13.22 0.26 -18.84
N PHE A 180 -12.25 0.54 -17.97
CA PHE A 180 -12.32 1.68 -17.06
C PHE A 180 -12.40 3.01 -17.82
N ARG A 181 -11.60 3.20 -18.87
CA ARG A 181 -11.65 4.41 -19.71
C ARG A 181 -12.98 4.56 -20.43
N SER A 182 -13.58 3.47 -20.94
CA SER A 182 -14.91 3.56 -21.58
C SER A 182 -16.01 3.96 -20.60
N CYS A 183 -15.86 3.66 -19.31
CA CYS A 183 -16.81 4.10 -18.27
C CYS A 183 -16.69 5.60 -17.98
N LEU A 184 -15.50 6.19 -18.15
CA LEU A 184 -15.25 7.61 -17.90
C LEU A 184 -15.57 8.52 -19.09
N ASP A 185 -15.71 7.97 -20.29
CA ASP A 185 -15.99 8.73 -21.51
C ASP A 185 -17.48 9.09 -21.62
N MET A 186 -17.87 10.12 -20.86
CA MET A 186 -19.24 10.63 -20.85
C MET A 186 -19.69 11.15 -22.21
N ALA A 187 -18.77 11.68 -23.03
CA ALA A 187 -19.11 12.20 -24.35
C ALA A 187 -19.54 11.08 -25.31
N GLU A 188 -18.84 9.94 -25.30
CA GLU A 188 -19.24 8.77 -26.06
C GLU A 188 -20.54 8.16 -25.54
N ILE A 189 -20.71 8.07 -24.21
CA ILE A 189 -21.96 7.59 -23.59
C ILE A 189 -23.16 8.45 -24.03
N ASP A 190 -23.04 9.78 -23.96
CA ASP A 190 -24.10 10.70 -24.35
C ASP A 190 -24.39 10.64 -25.86
N ARG A 191 -23.35 10.47 -26.70
CA ARG A 191 -23.49 10.31 -28.16
C ARG A 191 -24.22 9.01 -28.52
N GLN A 192 -23.97 7.94 -27.79
CA GLN A 192 -24.65 6.65 -27.99
C GLN A 192 -26.11 6.73 -27.53
N GLY A 193 -26.37 7.44 -26.43
CA GLY A 193 -27.69 7.60 -25.86
C GLY A 193 -28.31 6.24 -25.49
N PRO A 194 -29.64 6.06 -25.64
CA PRO A 194 -30.31 4.82 -25.27
C PRO A 194 -30.13 3.68 -26.28
N ARG A 195 -29.52 3.91 -27.44
CA ARG A 195 -29.49 2.97 -28.56
C ARG A 195 -28.94 1.58 -28.19
N PRO A 196 -27.79 1.45 -27.50
CA PRO A 196 -27.27 0.13 -27.13
C PRO A 196 -28.25 -0.65 -26.24
N MET A 197 -29.01 0.02 -25.38
CA MET A 197 -30.00 -0.63 -24.53
C MET A 197 -31.24 -1.06 -25.32
N LEU A 198 -31.68 -0.25 -26.29
CA LEU A 198 -32.81 -0.59 -27.17
C LEU A 198 -32.50 -1.84 -28.01
N GLU A 199 -31.30 -1.94 -28.55
CA GLU A 199 -30.85 -3.12 -29.30
C GLU A 199 -30.89 -4.40 -28.42
N VAL A 200 -30.45 -4.30 -27.16
CA VAL A 200 -30.51 -5.40 -26.19
C VAL A 200 -31.96 -5.81 -25.90
N ILE A 201 -32.86 -4.85 -25.71
CA ILE A 201 -34.28 -5.11 -25.46
C ILE A 201 -34.93 -5.79 -26.66
N GLU A 202 -34.66 -5.31 -27.87
CA GLU A 202 -35.16 -5.92 -29.10
C GLU A 202 -34.64 -7.35 -29.26
N ASP A 203 -33.35 -7.59 -29.02
CA ASP A 203 -32.79 -8.94 -29.08
C ASP A 203 -33.38 -9.88 -28.01
N CYS A 204 -33.84 -9.33 -26.88
CA CYS A 204 -34.55 -10.09 -25.85
C CYS A 204 -36.02 -10.39 -26.19
N GLY A 205 -36.55 -9.91 -27.33
CA GLY A 205 -37.96 -10.11 -27.72
C GLY A 205 -38.89 -8.98 -27.28
N GLY A 206 -38.33 -7.81 -26.97
CA GLY A 206 -39.08 -6.65 -26.48
C GLY A 206 -39.31 -6.67 -24.97
N TRP A 207 -39.97 -5.63 -24.46
CA TRP A 207 -40.23 -5.46 -23.03
C TRP A 207 -41.17 -6.52 -22.43
N ASP A 208 -42.03 -7.13 -23.25
CA ASP A 208 -43.04 -8.08 -22.78
C ASP A 208 -42.53 -9.54 -22.66
N MET A 209 -41.39 -9.88 -23.29
CA MET A 209 -40.92 -11.27 -23.41
C MET A 209 -39.47 -11.46 -22.92
N LEU A 210 -39.16 -11.00 -21.72
CA LEU A 210 -37.78 -10.94 -21.23
C LEU A 210 -37.20 -12.25 -20.67
N LEU A 211 -37.97 -13.33 -20.50
CA LEU A 211 -37.65 -14.24 -19.38
C LEU A 211 -36.40 -15.13 -19.52
N TYR A 212 -36.11 -15.69 -20.70
CA TYR A 212 -35.07 -16.73 -20.83
C TYR A 212 -33.69 -16.17 -21.20
N LYS A 213 -33.64 -15.20 -22.14
CA LYS A 213 -32.39 -14.57 -22.58
C LYS A 213 -31.77 -13.71 -21.47
N THR A 214 -32.58 -13.01 -20.67
CA THR A 214 -32.05 -12.13 -19.61
C THR A 214 -31.28 -12.92 -18.56
N GLN A 215 -31.75 -14.10 -18.19
CA GLN A 215 -31.07 -14.93 -17.20
C GLN A 215 -29.82 -15.59 -17.78
N GLY A 216 -29.90 -16.18 -18.98
CA GLY A 216 -28.80 -16.93 -19.57
C GLY A 216 -27.64 -16.08 -20.10
N VAL A 217 -27.93 -14.89 -20.64
CA VAL A 217 -26.93 -14.02 -21.30
C VAL A 217 -26.55 -12.84 -20.42
N TYR A 218 -27.55 -12.19 -19.80
CA TYR A 218 -27.37 -10.94 -19.06
C TYR A 218 -27.36 -11.14 -17.53
N SER A 219 -27.35 -12.38 -17.06
CA SER A 219 -27.33 -12.75 -15.63
C SER A 219 -28.43 -12.07 -14.80
N THR A 220 -29.55 -11.72 -15.44
CA THR A 220 -30.65 -10.99 -14.83
C THR A 220 -31.82 -11.94 -14.58
N ALA A 221 -32.06 -12.25 -13.30
CA ALA A 221 -33.13 -13.13 -12.86
C ALA A 221 -34.42 -12.34 -12.60
N VAL A 222 -35.55 -12.82 -13.14
CA VAL A 222 -36.86 -12.16 -13.03
C VAL A 222 -37.73 -12.82 -11.94
N PHE A 223 -37.98 -14.13 -12.04
CA PHE A 223 -38.79 -14.87 -11.07
C PHE A 223 -37.94 -15.71 -10.13
N PHE A 224 -37.00 -16.45 -10.71
CA PHE A 224 -36.09 -17.31 -9.98
C PHE A 224 -34.68 -17.05 -10.47
N SER A 225 -33.73 -17.03 -9.53
CA SER A 225 -32.31 -16.96 -9.80
C SER A 225 -31.76 -18.38 -9.87
N LEU A 226 -31.33 -18.76 -11.07
CA LEU A 226 -30.63 -20.00 -11.33
C LEU A 226 -29.13 -19.74 -11.27
N THR A 227 -28.45 -20.35 -10.31
CA THR A 227 -27.00 -20.19 -10.13
C THR A 227 -26.34 -21.54 -9.94
N VAL A 228 -25.12 -21.68 -10.43
CA VAL A 228 -24.30 -22.87 -10.20
C VAL A 228 -23.45 -22.62 -8.95
N ASN A 229 -23.65 -23.43 -7.91
CA ASN A 229 -22.91 -23.33 -6.65
C ASN A 229 -22.31 -24.68 -6.28
N LEU A 230 -21.42 -24.68 -5.29
CA LEU A 230 -20.92 -25.90 -4.68
C LEU A 230 -22.08 -26.65 -3.99
N ASP A 231 -22.04 -27.98 -4.03
CA ASP A 231 -22.99 -28.81 -3.30
C ASP A 231 -22.69 -28.74 -1.80
N ASP A 232 -23.68 -28.30 -1.01
CA ASP A 232 -23.60 -28.19 0.44
C ASP A 232 -23.27 -29.55 1.11
N LYS A 233 -23.63 -30.67 0.46
CA LYS A 233 -23.32 -32.03 0.93
C LYS A 233 -22.02 -32.59 0.37
N ASN A 234 -21.48 -32.00 -0.71
CA ASN A 234 -20.25 -32.46 -1.35
C ASN A 234 -19.51 -31.32 -2.07
N SER A 235 -18.53 -30.73 -1.39
CA SER A 235 -17.75 -29.61 -1.92
C SER A 235 -16.90 -29.94 -3.16
N SER A 236 -16.80 -31.20 -3.58
CA SER A 236 -16.15 -31.59 -4.85
C SER A 236 -17.08 -31.51 -6.07
N ARG A 237 -18.37 -31.18 -5.89
CA ARG A 237 -19.38 -31.14 -6.96
C ARG A 237 -20.08 -29.79 -7.00
N TYR A 238 -20.56 -29.46 -8.19
CA TYR A 238 -21.43 -28.31 -8.42
C TYR A 238 -22.87 -28.77 -8.59
N VAL A 239 -23.80 -27.99 -8.08
CA VAL A 239 -25.25 -28.18 -8.21
C VAL A 239 -25.90 -26.87 -8.63
N ILE A 240 -27.04 -27.00 -9.30
CA ILE A 240 -27.87 -25.87 -9.66
C ILE A 240 -28.71 -25.49 -8.44
N ARG A 241 -28.55 -24.26 -7.96
CA ARG A 241 -29.37 -23.69 -6.88
C ARG A 241 -30.40 -22.74 -7.49
N ASN A 242 -31.65 -22.96 -7.11
CA ASN A 242 -32.76 -22.07 -7.40
C ASN A 242 -33.05 -21.20 -6.17
N MET A 243 -33.13 -19.89 -6.34
CA MET A 243 -33.55 -18.94 -5.30
C MET A 243 -34.64 -18.01 -5.84
N TRP A 244 -35.73 -17.85 -5.09
CA TRP A 244 -36.81 -16.93 -5.45
C TRP A 244 -36.32 -15.47 -5.40
N VAL A 245 -36.58 -14.71 -6.46
CA VAL A 245 -36.29 -13.27 -6.49
C VAL A 245 -37.53 -12.54 -5.98
N THR A 246 -37.55 -12.21 -4.69
CA THR A 246 -38.78 -11.75 -4.01
C THR A 246 -39.16 -10.27 -4.28
N LEU A 247 -38.41 -9.50 -5.06
CA LEU A 247 -38.51 -8.04 -4.96
C LEU A 247 -39.36 -7.31 -6.02
N LEU A 248 -39.81 -7.94 -7.11
CA LEU A 248 -40.47 -7.19 -8.20
C LEU A 248 -41.97 -7.40 -8.36
N LEU A 249 -42.57 -8.46 -7.79
CA LEU A 249 -44.02 -8.67 -7.90
C LEU A 249 -44.83 -7.64 -7.08
N CYS A 250 -44.34 -7.23 -5.92
CA CYS A 250 -45.10 -6.32 -5.04
C CYS A 250 -45.22 -4.89 -5.60
N LEU A 251 -44.20 -4.38 -6.30
CA LEU A 251 -44.23 -3.04 -6.89
C LEU A 251 -45.11 -2.96 -8.15
N ALA A 252 -45.17 -4.04 -8.93
CA ALA A 252 -46.03 -4.11 -10.12
C ALA A 252 -47.52 -4.21 -9.75
N ILE A 253 -47.85 -4.97 -8.70
CA ILE A 253 -49.24 -5.13 -8.23
C ILE A 253 -49.73 -3.83 -7.57
N GLY A 254 -48.86 -3.09 -6.86
CA GLY A 254 -49.21 -1.81 -6.24
C GLY A 254 -49.56 -0.67 -7.22
N ARG A 255 -49.01 -0.70 -8.45
CA ARG A 255 -49.36 0.30 -9.50
C ARG A 255 -50.65 -0.03 -10.26
N SER A 256 -51.06 -1.30 -10.33
CA SER A 256 -52.29 -1.68 -11.03
C SER A 256 -53.55 -1.29 -10.23
N VAL A 257 -53.47 -1.26 -8.90
CA VAL A 257 -54.61 -0.90 -8.02
C VAL A 257 -54.88 0.61 -8.00
N HIS A 258 -53.93 1.46 -8.40
CA HIS A 258 -54.09 2.92 -8.31
C HIS A 258 -54.60 3.61 -9.59
N ASN A 259 -54.79 2.88 -10.69
CA ASN A 259 -55.15 3.48 -12.00
C ASN A 259 -56.46 2.94 -12.64
N GLY A 260 -57.34 2.31 -11.86
CA GLY A 260 -58.65 1.88 -12.35
C GLY A 260 -59.76 2.33 -11.41
N TYR A 261 -60.39 3.47 -11.73
CA TYR A 261 -61.85 3.76 -11.69
C TYR A 261 -62.08 5.29 -11.60
N PRO A 262 -62.42 5.99 -12.71
CA PRO A 262 -63.27 7.16 -12.66
C PRO A 262 -64.72 6.69 -12.46
N GLY A 263 -65.50 7.45 -11.69
CA GLY A 263 -66.81 7.01 -11.19
C GLY A 263 -67.85 6.64 -12.25
N CYS A 264 -68.56 5.55 -11.98
CA CYS A 264 -70.02 5.37 -11.98
C CYS A 264 -70.32 4.06 -11.26
#